data_AF-A0A1V0DAF2-F1
#
_entry.id   AF-A0A1V0DAF2-F1
#
_cell.length_a   1.000
_cell.length_b   1.000
_cell.length_c   1.000
_cell.angle_alpha   90.00
_cell.angle_beta   90.00
_cell.angle_gamma   90.00
#
_symmetry.space_group_name_H-M   'P 1'
#
loop_
_entity.id
_entity.type
_entity.pdbx_description
1 polymer ?
#
loop_
_entity_poly.entity_id
_entity_poly.type
_entity_poly.pdbx_seq_one_letter_code
_entity_poly.pdbx_strand_id
1 'polypeptide(L)'
;MKVWTPSHPSRPAVTHLALTAVQRLTGLEPFPQPPVIPLRLPVVLMHGFGLLAVIRRKGHLHDTAMHLRAHGVRAYAPNVAPYETIATRAAMWAERIRHVLAETGAPQVHLVAHSMGGLDARYLISRLDFHPYVASLTTIATPHRGTAIADVVLQQPERLRDWAAEIVDWLGANALADGTSNVRQAVHELTPAYVEGTFNPNTPDHPDVRYASYGGQAGKGTSTPINPFLKPLNVLLYHRQGINDGYVPVSSAQWGTYRGTLEADHLRQIGIQMGSGGSFDAGAFFASLVRHLAAEGG
;
A
#
# COMPACT_ATOMS: atom_id res chain seq x y z
N MET A 1 -11.41 -53.28 47.73
CA MET A 1 -10.53 -52.16 47.34
C MET A 1 -11.40 -50.94 47.12
N LYS A 2 -11.17 -49.84 47.87
CA LYS A 2 -11.95 -48.60 47.83
C LYS A 2 -11.52 -47.74 46.64
N VAL A 3 -12.50 -47.26 45.87
CA VAL A 3 -12.35 -46.30 44.77
C VAL A 3 -11.98 -44.93 45.35
N TRP A 4 -10.93 -44.31 44.82
CA TRP A 4 -10.50 -42.95 45.17
C TRP A 4 -11.02 -41.98 44.10
N THR A 5 -11.92 -41.08 44.48
CA THR A 5 -12.35 -39.93 43.68
C THR A 5 -11.59 -38.68 44.15
N PRO A 6 -10.91 -37.91 43.27
CA PRO A 6 -10.29 -36.67 43.68
C PRO A 6 -11.33 -35.56 43.78
N SER A 7 -11.46 -34.95 44.95
CA SER A 7 -12.20 -33.71 45.16
C SER A 7 -11.48 -32.56 44.46
N HIS A 8 -12.16 -31.87 43.53
CA HIS A 8 -11.69 -30.60 42.99
C HIS A 8 -11.70 -29.52 44.08
N PRO A 9 -10.58 -28.83 44.37
CA PRO A 9 -10.62 -27.63 45.18
C PRO A 9 -11.33 -26.53 44.40
N SER A 10 -12.32 -25.90 45.02
CA SER A 10 -12.91 -24.65 44.54
C SER A 10 -11.80 -23.61 44.33
N ARG A 11 -11.72 -23.06 43.11
CA ARG A 11 -10.85 -21.91 42.83
C ARG A 11 -11.19 -20.79 43.81
N PRO A 12 -10.21 -20.19 44.51
CA PRO A 12 -10.50 -19.03 45.34
C PRO A 12 -11.00 -17.92 44.42
N ALA A 13 -12.13 -17.31 44.79
CA ALA A 13 -12.59 -16.08 44.18
C ALA A 13 -11.50 -15.02 44.42
N VAL A 14 -10.71 -14.73 43.38
CA VAL A 14 -9.80 -13.59 43.40
C VAL A 14 -10.69 -12.36 43.53
N THR A 15 -10.79 -11.84 44.75
CA THR A 15 -11.66 -10.74 45.11
C THR A 15 -11.32 -9.51 44.27
N HIS A 16 -12.32 -8.93 43.61
CA HIS A 16 -12.22 -7.72 42.77
C HIS A 16 -11.43 -6.57 43.43
N LEU A 17 -11.44 -6.50 44.77
CA LEU A 17 -10.71 -5.54 45.60
C LEU A 17 -9.18 -5.67 45.51
N ALA A 18 -8.65 -6.90 45.40
CA ALA A 18 -7.21 -7.13 45.29
C ALA A 18 -6.67 -6.68 43.92
N LEU A 19 -7.46 -6.89 42.86
CA LEU A 19 -7.12 -6.46 41.50
C LEU A 19 -7.08 -4.93 41.38
N THR A 20 -8.06 -4.23 41.99
CA THR A 20 -8.13 -2.76 41.97
C THR A 20 -7.04 -2.12 42.83
N ALA A 21 -6.64 -2.73 43.94
CA ALA A 21 -5.53 -2.25 44.75
C ALA A 21 -4.18 -2.38 44.01
N VAL A 22 -3.95 -3.51 43.32
CA VAL A 22 -2.75 -3.71 42.49
C VAL A 22 -2.74 -2.76 41.29
N GLN A 23 -3.88 -2.53 40.63
CA GLN A 23 -4.00 -1.55 39.54
C GLN A 23 -3.68 -0.12 40.00
N ARG A 24 -4.15 0.28 41.19
CA ARG A 24 -3.83 1.61 41.77
C ARG A 24 -2.38 1.75 42.22
N LEU A 25 -1.77 0.67 42.71
CA LEU A 25 -0.36 0.66 43.14
C LEU A 25 0.64 0.60 41.98
N THR A 26 0.26 -0.07 40.89
CA THR A 26 1.15 -0.29 39.73
C THR A 26 0.85 0.65 38.55
N GLY A 27 -0.35 1.24 38.48
CA GLY A 27 -0.82 2.01 37.32
C GLY A 27 -1.07 1.16 36.08
N LEU A 28 -1.05 -0.17 36.18
CA LEU A 28 -1.18 -1.09 35.05
C LEU A 28 -2.66 -1.29 34.69
N GLU A 29 -3.13 -0.53 33.70
CA GLU A 29 -4.40 -0.78 33.04
C GLU A 29 -4.31 -1.97 32.08
N PRO A 30 -5.36 -2.80 31.95
CA PRO A 30 -5.43 -3.83 30.92
C PRO A 30 -5.23 -3.19 29.54
N PHE A 31 -4.19 -3.58 28.83
CA PHE A 31 -3.92 -3.13 27.46
C PHE A 31 -4.31 -4.26 26.49
N PRO A 32 -5.61 -4.38 26.13
CA PRO A 32 -6.07 -5.49 25.29
C PRO A 32 -5.38 -5.43 23.94
N GLN A 33 -4.87 -6.59 23.51
CA GLN A 33 -4.31 -6.71 22.17
C GLN A 33 -5.43 -6.63 21.13
N PRO A 34 -5.15 -6.11 19.92
CA PRO A 34 -6.15 -6.05 18.88
C PRO A 34 -6.60 -7.46 18.45
N PRO A 35 -7.83 -7.62 17.92
CA PRO A 35 -8.33 -8.92 17.51
C PRO A 35 -7.48 -9.53 16.40
N VAL A 36 -7.20 -10.84 16.51
CA VAL A 36 -6.43 -11.58 15.52
C VAL A 36 -7.21 -11.68 14.21
N ILE A 37 -6.53 -11.46 13.09
CA ILE A 37 -7.06 -11.70 11.74
C ILE A 37 -6.47 -13.03 11.23
N PRO A 38 -7.27 -14.10 11.06
CA PRO A 38 -6.77 -15.44 10.75
C PRO A 38 -6.43 -15.63 9.26
N LEU A 39 -5.60 -14.75 8.70
CA LEU A 39 -5.12 -14.87 7.31
C LEU A 39 -4.02 -15.93 7.23
N ARG A 40 -4.15 -16.91 6.34
CA ARG A 40 -3.20 -18.02 6.25
C ARG A 40 -1.94 -17.62 5.50
N LEU A 41 -2.05 -16.95 4.37
CA LEU A 41 -0.88 -16.55 3.56
C LEU A 41 -0.23 -15.24 4.03
N PRO A 42 1.09 -15.04 3.82
CA PRO A 42 1.74 -13.77 4.09
C PRO A 42 1.20 -12.65 3.20
N VAL A 43 1.26 -11.41 3.70
CA VAL A 43 0.94 -10.19 2.94
C VAL A 43 2.23 -9.45 2.63
N VAL A 44 2.44 -9.10 1.36
CA VAL A 44 3.52 -8.21 0.93
C VAL A 44 2.93 -6.87 0.50
N LEU A 45 3.30 -5.82 1.22
CA LEU A 45 2.93 -4.44 0.93
C LEU A 45 3.93 -3.84 -0.06
N MET A 46 3.46 -3.43 -1.22
CA MET A 46 4.30 -2.91 -2.32
C MET A 46 4.11 -1.40 -2.46
N HIS A 47 5.20 -0.64 -2.32
CA HIS A 47 5.18 0.81 -2.46
C HIS A 47 5.25 1.27 -3.92
N GLY A 48 4.80 2.50 -4.17
CA GLY A 48 4.84 3.14 -5.48
C GLY A 48 6.13 3.87 -5.83
N PHE A 49 5.99 4.79 -6.79
CA PHE A 49 7.01 5.70 -7.29
C PHE A 49 7.28 6.80 -6.27
N GLY A 50 8.54 7.15 -6.04
CA GLY A 50 8.90 8.32 -5.27
C GLY A 50 9.32 8.10 -3.81
N LEU A 51 9.99 9.12 -3.28
CA LEU A 51 10.64 9.33 -1.99
C LEU A 51 9.82 9.03 -0.72
N LEU A 52 8.54 8.63 -0.81
CA LEU A 52 7.84 8.18 0.40
C LEU A 52 8.59 7.01 1.06
N ALA A 53 9.32 6.21 0.27
CA ALA A 53 10.16 5.12 0.77
C ALA A 53 11.40 5.61 1.56
N VAL A 54 11.83 6.86 1.37
CA VAL A 54 13.10 7.40 1.91
C VAL A 54 12.87 8.48 3.00
N ILE A 55 11.68 9.11 3.11
CA ILE A 55 11.34 10.02 4.22
C ILE A 55 11.26 9.29 5.58
N ARG A 56 11.01 7.98 5.58
CA ARG A 56 11.17 7.13 6.75
C ARG A 56 12.26 6.12 6.44
N ARG A 57 13.36 6.09 7.20
CA ARG A 57 14.48 5.13 7.03
C ARG A 57 14.05 3.65 6.92
N LYS A 58 12.80 3.32 7.30
CA LYS A 58 12.21 1.98 7.26
C LYS A 58 11.26 1.73 6.06
N GLY A 59 10.96 2.73 5.22
CA GLY A 59 9.91 2.68 4.19
C GLY A 59 8.53 3.08 4.72
N HIS A 60 7.69 3.74 3.90
CA HIS A 60 6.39 4.30 4.38
C HIS A 60 5.32 3.23 4.68
N LEU A 61 5.39 2.03 4.09
CA LEU A 61 4.46 0.93 4.42
C LEU A 61 4.92 0.10 5.62
N HIS A 62 6.07 0.43 6.23
CA HIS A 62 6.59 -0.30 7.39
C HIS A 62 5.64 -0.24 8.58
N ASP A 63 5.15 0.96 8.90
CA ASP A 63 4.25 1.13 10.05
C ASP A 63 2.91 0.44 9.82
N THR A 64 2.42 0.43 8.58
CA THR A 64 1.25 -0.39 8.17
C THR A 64 1.51 -1.87 8.36
N ALA A 65 2.69 -2.38 7.96
CA ALA A 65 3.05 -3.78 8.20
C ALA A 65 3.13 -4.09 9.70
N MET A 66 3.69 -3.20 10.53
CA MET A 66 3.73 -3.38 11.98
C MET A 66 2.33 -3.36 12.60
N HIS A 67 1.46 -2.47 12.13
CA HIS A 67 0.05 -2.43 12.53
C HIS A 67 -0.66 -3.76 12.21
N LEU A 68 -0.49 -4.29 11.01
CA LEU A 68 -1.05 -5.59 10.63
C LEU A 68 -0.46 -6.75 11.46
N ARG A 69 0.83 -6.70 11.79
CA ARG A 69 1.47 -7.70 12.67
C ARG A 69 0.89 -7.70 14.08
N ALA A 70 0.46 -6.56 14.59
CA ALA A 70 -0.25 -6.49 15.89
C ALA A 70 -1.56 -7.31 15.86
N HIS A 71 -2.21 -7.41 14.68
CA HIS A 71 -3.37 -8.27 14.44
C HIS A 71 -3.01 -9.74 14.13
N GLY A 72 -1.76 -10.17 14.32
CA GLY A 72 -1.31 -11.54 14.04
C GLY A 72 -1.07 -11.85 12.56
N VAL A 73 -1.13 -10.84 11.67
CA VAL A 73 -0.90 -11.03 10.23
C VAL A 73 0.60 -11.11 9.94
N ARG A 74 1.01 -12.08 9.11
CA ARG A 74 2.37 -12.19 8.56
C ARG A 74 2.59 -11.14 7.46
N ALA A 75 2.67 -9.87 7.84
CA ALA A 75 2.81 -8.74 6.92
C ALA A 75 4.28 -8.33 6.72
N TYR A 76 4.66 -8.00 5.48
CA TYR A 76 6.00 -7.59 5.08
C TYR A 76 5.92 -6.35 4.20
N ALA A 77 6.83 -5.40 4.37
CA ALA A 77 6.93 -4.20 3.54
C ALA A 77 8.39 -3.96 3.13
N PRO A 78 8.98 -4.82 2.27
CA PRO A 78 10.32 -4.58 1.76
C PRO A 78 10.33 -3.36 0.83
N ASN A 79 11.53 -2.81 0.58
CA ASN A 79 11.71 -1.67 -0.32
C ASN A 79 12.41 -2.09 -1.63
N VAL A 80 12.07 -1.39 -2.70
CA VAL A 80 12.76 -1.43 -4.00
C VAL A 80 13.23 -0.02 -4.38
N ALA A 81 13.96 0.11 -5.49
CA ALA A 81 14.45 1.40 -5.96
C ALA A 81 13.26 2.37 -6.18
N PRO A 82 13.27 3.57 -5.57
CA PRO A 82 12.10 4.45 -5.60
C PRO A 82 11.85 5.12 -6.96
N TYR A 83 12.86 5.17 -7.83
CA TYR A 83 12.81 5.82 -9.15
C TYR A 83 13.46 4.94 -10.21
N GLU A 84 12.73 3.93 -10.64
CA GLU A 84 13.17 2.98 -11.65
C GLU A 84 11.99 2.57 -12.52
N THR A 85 12.27 1.98 -13.67
CA THR A 85 11.24 1.46 -14.58
C THR A 85 10.41 0.36 -13.90
N ILE A 86 9.18 0.15 -14.38
CA ILE A 86 8.29 -0.92 -13.90
C ILE A 86 8.99 -2.28 -13.99
N ALA A 87 9.69 -2.54 -15.09
CA ALA A 87 10.39 -3.81 -15.31
C ALA A 87 11.54 -4.03 -14.29
N THR A 88 12.38 -3.01 -14.06
CA THR A 88 13.46 -3.08 -13.08
C THR A 88 12.91 -3.29 -11.68
N ARG A 89 11.89 -2.51 -11.29
CA ARG A 89 11.27 -2.62 -9.97
C ARG A 89 10.59 -3.96 -9.75
N ALA A 90 9.89 -4.49 -10.77
CA ALA A 90 9.27 -5.81 -10.71
C ALA A 90 10.30 -6.92 -10.46
N ALA A 91 11.48 -6.85 -11.08
CA ALA A 91 12.56 -7.81 -10.82
C ALA A 91 13.06 -7.75 -9.36
N MET A 92 13.21 -6.54 -8.81
CA MET A 92 13.55 -6.36 -7.39
C MET A 92 12.45 -6.91 -6.47
N TRP A 93 11.17 -6.66 -6.78
CA TRP A 93 10.05 -7.22 -6.02
C TRP A 93 10.05 -8.74 -6.06
N ALA A 94 10.34 -9.36 -7.19
CA ALA A 94 10.47 -10.82 -7.31
C ALA A 94 11.48 -11.39 -6.31
N GLU A 95 12.65 -10.76 -6.19
CA GLU A 95 13.69 -11.14 -5.23
C GLU A 95 13.18 -11.01 -3.78
N ARG A 96 12.56 -9.88 -3.44
CA ARG A 96 12.04 -9.63 -2.09
C ARG A 96 10.92 -10.59 -1.71
N ILE A 97 10.02 -10.92 -2.63
CA ILE A 97 8.92 -11.86 -2.39
C ILE A 97 9.46 -13.30 -2.26
N ARG A 98 10.44 -13.71 -3.07
CA ARG A 98 11.10 -15.01 -2.91
C ARG A 98 11.73 -15.16 -1.52
N HIS A 99 12.35 -14.09 -1.00
CA HIS A 99 12.88 -14.09 0.35
C HIS A 99 11.77 -14.30 1.40
N VAL A 100 10.64 -13.59 1.28
CA VAL A 100 9.48 -13.78 2.17
C VAL A 100 8.93 -15.21 2.09
N LEU A 101 8.79 -15.78 0.90
CA LEU A 101 8.32 -17.16 0.73
C LEU A 101 9.28 -18.16 1.39
N ALA A 102 10.59 -17.99 1.20
CA ALA A 102 11.61 -18.82 1.82
C ALA A 102 11.60 -18.72 3.37
N GLU A 103 11.52 -17.51 3.92
CA GLU A 103 11.46 -17.30 5.37
C GLU A 103 10.18 -17.88 6.00
N THR A 104 9.07 -17.82 5.28
CA THR A 104 7.76 -18.19 5.82
C THR A 104 7.33 -19.62 5.52
N GLY A 105 8.01 -20.30 4.59
CA GLY A 105 7.60 -21.59 4.03
C GLY A 105 6.24 -21.57 3.33
N ALA A 106 5.67 -20.38 3.05
CA ALA A 106 4.39 -20.27 2.40
C ALA A 106 4.52 -20.56 0.89
N PRO A 107 3.52 -21.21 0.26
CA PRO A 107 3.57 -21.47 -1.18
C PRO A 107 3.28 -20.22 -2.02
N GLN A 108 2.54 -19.26 -1.45
CA GLN A 108 2.08 -18.04 -2.13
C GLN A 108 2.01 -16.86 -1.16
N VAL A 109 1.89 -15.65 -1.69
CA VAL A 109 1.61 -14.41 -0.94
C VAL A 109 0.37 -13.69 -1.46
N HIS A 110 -0.23 -12.86 -0.61
CA HIS A 110 -1.13 -11.79 -1.04
C HIS A 110 -0.32 -10.51 -1.27
N LEU A 111 -0.44 -9.92 -2.45
CA LEU A 111 0.15 -8.62 -2.77
C LEU A 111 -0.88 -7.52 -2.50
N VAL A 112 -0.48 -6.50 -1.74
CA VAL A 112 -1.25 -5.26 -1.56
C VAL A 112 -0.38 -4.10 -2.01
N ALA A 113 -0.74 -3.49 -3.12
CA ALA A 113 0.15 -2.61 -3.86
C ALA A 113 -0.44 -1.21 -4.01
N HIS A 114 0.33 -0.19 -3.66
CA HIS A 114 -0.07 1.21 -3.77
C HIS A 114 0.57 1.87 -4.98
N SER A 115 -0.21 2.70 -5.70
CA SER A 115 0.29 3.53 -6.80
C SER A 115 1.07 2.70 -7.84
N MET A 116 2.26 3.12 -8.27
CA MET A 116 3.09 2.37 -9.23
C MET A 116 3.36 0.91 -8.81
N GLY A 117 3.33 0.59 -7.51
CA GLY A 117 3.53 -0.77 -7.03
C GLY A 117 2.52 -1.77 -7.60
N GLY A 118 1.31 -1.32 -7.96
CA GLY A 118 0.32 -2.18 -8.63
C GLY A 118 0.65 -2.47 -10.09
N LEU A 119 1.34 -1.56 -10.78
CA LEU A 119 1.89 -1.83 -12.11
C LEU A 119 3.10 -2.76 -12.01
N ASP A 120 3.97 -2.56 -11.02
CA ASP A 120 5.08 -3.48 -10.73
C ASP A 120 4.56 -4.91 -10.50
N ALA A 121 3.49 -5.05 -9.70
CA ALA A 121 2.89 -6.35 -9.40
C ALA A 121 2.27 -7.01 -10.64
N ARG A 122 1.56 -6.25 -11.49
CA ARG A 122 1.01 -6.79 -12.74
C ARG A 122 2.11 -7.22 -13.71
N TYR A 123 3.18 -6.43 -13.83
CA TYR A 123 4.35 -6.81 -14.63
C TYR A 123 5.00 -8.08 -14.08
N LEU A 124 5.25 -8.14 -12.77
CA LEU A 124 5.81 -9.30 -12.10
C LEU A 124 4.97 -10.57 -12.38
N ILE A 125 3.65 -10.50 -12.23
CA ILE A 125 2.76 -11.65 -12.43
C ILE A 125 2.78 -12.12 -13.90
N SER A 126 2.61 -11.20 -14.85
CA SER A 126 2.37 -11.55 -16.25
C SER A 126 3.64 -11.68 -17.11
N ARG A 127 4.75 -11.05 -16.72
CA ARG A 127 5.99 -10.96 -17.52
C ARG A 127 7.20 -11.63 -16.90
N LEU A 128 7.14 -11.92 -15.60
CA LEU A 128 8.20 -12.65 -14.88
C LEU A 128 7.71 -14.01 -14.37
N ASP A 129 6.60 -14.52 -14.92
CA ASP A 129 5.96 -15.81 -14.61
C ASP A 129 5.78 -16.05 -13.10
N PHE A 130 5.46 -14.98 -12.37
CA PHE A 130 5.39 -15.02 -10.91
C PHE A 130 4.01 -15.42 -10.37
N HIS A 131 3.03 -15.62 -11.26
CA HIS A 131 1.67 -16.05 -10.92
C HIS A 131 1.58 -17.26 -9.98
N PRO A 132 2.45 -18.31 -10.04
CA PRO A 132 2.33 -19.46 -9.14
C PRO A 132 2.53 -19.10 -7.67
N TYR A 133 3.23 -18.00 -7.39
CA TYR A 133 3.58 -17.54 -6.04
C TYR A 133 2.65 -16.44 -5.51
N VAL A 134 1.60 -16.06 -6.25
CA VAL A 134 0.71 -14.95 -5.89
C VAL A 134 -0.73 -15.45 -5.82
N ALA A 135 -1.33 -15.40 -4.64
CA ALA A 135 -2.73 -15.80 -4.45
C ALA A 135 -3.72 -14.67 -4.82
N SER A 136 -3.30 -13.42 -4.64
CA SER A 136 -4.07 -12.25 -5.07
C SER A 136 -3.22 -11.00 -5.20
N LEU A 137 -3.67 -10.07 -6.02
CA LEU A 137 -3.23 -8.69 -6.08
C LEU A 137 -4.39 -7.76 -5.72
N THR A 138 -4.25 -6.99 -4.64
CA THR A 138 -5.13 -5.86 -4.34
C THR A 138 -4.38 -4.55 -4.59
N THR A 139 -4.88 -3.70 -5.48
CA THR A 139 -4.28 -2.40 -5.77
C THR A 139 -4.99 -1.26 -5.05
N ILE A 140 -4.25 -0.22 -4.69
CA ILE A 140 -4.76 1.00 -4.04
C ILE A 140 -4.23 2.19 -4.84
N ALA A 141 -5.13 2.91 -5.51
CA ALA A 141 -4.81 4.08 -6.33
C ALA A 141 -3.69 3.84 -7.36
N THR A 142 -3.66 2.65 -7.97
CA THR A 142 -2.72 2.34 -9.05
C THR A 142 -3.20 2.97 -10.36
N PRO A 143 -2.36 3.68 -11.11
CA PRO A 143 -2.77 4.30 -12.37
C PRO A 143 -2.86 3.25 -13.51
N HIS A 144 -3.86 2.36 -13.48
CA HIS A 144 -4.03 1.30 -14.47
C HIS A 144 -4.41 1.80 -15.88
N ARG A 145 -4.74 3.08 -16.03
CA ARG A 145 -4.91 3.79 -17.31
C ARG A 145 -4.00 5.02 -17.38
N GLY A 146 -2.89 4.98 -16.63
CA GLY A 146 -1.97 6.10 -16.48
C GLY A 146 -2.56 7.31 -15.74
N THR A 147 -1.76 8.38 -15.66
CA THR A 147 -2.15 9.67 -15.10
C THR A 147 -1.68 10.81 -15.98
N ALA A 148 -2.58 11.76 -16.27
CA ALA A 148 -2.24 12.94 -17.06
C ALA A 148 -1.24 13.87 -16.34
N ILE A 149 -0.94 13.64 -15.05
CA ILE A 149 0.18 14.32 -14.38
C ILE A 149 1.50 13.92 -15.03
N ALA A 150 1.69 12.65 -15.40
CA ALA A 150 2.93 12.20 -16.04
C ALA A 150 3.19 12.93 -17.36
N ASP A 151 2.15 13.14 -18.18
CA ASP A 151 2.27 13.90 -19.44
C ASP A 151 2.72 15.34 -19.20
N VAL A 152 2.18 15.98 -18.16
CA VAL A 152 2.51 17.39 -17.83
C VAL A 152 3.95 17.51 -17.39
N VAL A 153 4.40 16.56 -16.56
CA VAL A 153 5.78 16.52 -16.06
C VAL A 153 6.75 16.37 -17.23
N LEU A 154 6.43 15.55 -18.22
CA LEU A 154 7.27 15.35 -19.40
C LEU A 154 7.24 16.51 -20.38
N GLN A 155 6.09 17.20 -20.54
CA GLN A 155 5.91 18.28 -21.52
C GLN A 155 6.30 19.67 -21.01
N GLN A 156 6.18 19.91 -19.69
CA GLN A 156 6.39 21.23 -19.10
C GLN A 156 7.20 21.15 -17.80
N PRO A 157 8.51 20.81 -17.86
CA PRO A 157 9.37 20.87 -16.68
C PRO A 157 9.35 22.25 -16.01
N GLU A 158 9.14 23.31 -16.81
CA GLU A 158 9.21 24.69 -16.34
C GLU A 158 7.99 25.20 -15.55
N ARG A 159 6.78 24.73 -15.86
CA ARG A 159 5.53 25.20 -15.20
C ARG A 159 5.24 24.50 -13.87
N LEU A 160 5.98 23.44 -13.60
CA LEU A 160 6.03 22.73 -12.33
C LEU A 160 7.42 22.87 -11.71
N ARG A 161 8.16 23.95 -12.01
CA ARG A 161 9.52 24.20 -11.51
C ARG A 161 9.66 23.94 -10.02
N ASP A 162 8.67 24.21 -9.19
CA ASP A 162 8.74 23.94 -7.75
C ASP A 162 8.58 22.45 -7.40
N TRP A 163 7.69 21.72 -8.09
CA TRP A 163 7.55 20.26 -7.92
C TRP A 163 8.71 19.49 -8.56
N ALA A 164 9.21 19.98 -9.70
CA ALA A 164 10.41 19.49 -10.37
C ALA A 164 11.67 19.85 -9.58
N ALA A 165 11.75 21.03 -8.95
CA ALA A 165 12.84 21.42 -8.04
C ALA A 165 12.79 20.61 -6.74
N GLU A 166 11.62 20.33 -6.17
CA GLU A 166 11.49 19.39 -5.06
C GLU A 166 11.92 17.97 -5.43
N ILE A 167 11.87 17.57 -6.71
CA ILE A 167 12.42 16.30 -7.20
C ILE A 167 13.92 16.44 -7.52
N VAL A 168 14.38 17.58 -8.05
CA VAL A 168 15.76 17.84 -8.50
C VAL A 168 16.70 18.20 -7.35
N ASP A 169 16.32 19.11 -6.45
CA ASP A 169 17.02 19.40 -5.19
C ASP A 169 17.05 18.15 -4.28
N TRP A 170 16.04 17.29 -4.40
CA TRP A 170 15.95 16.02 -3.69
C TRP A 170 16.81 14.88 -4.29
N LEU A 171 16.95 14.83 -5.63
CA LEU A 171 17.87 13.91 -6.32
C LEU A 171 19.33 14.13 -5.89
N GLY A 172 19.64 15.30 -5.33
CA GLY A 172 20.95 15.67 -4.85
C GLY A 172 21.95 15.80 -6.00
N ALA A 173 22.96 16.66 -5.81
CA ALA A 173 24.02 16.93 -6.77
C ALA A 173 24.91 15.72 -7.17
N ASN A 174 24.52 14.48 -6.83
CA ASN A 174 25.27 13.24 -7.08
C ASN A 174 24.56 12.22 -7.98
N ALA A 175 23.33 12.47 -8.44
CA ALA A 175 22.68 11.61 -9.45
C ALA A 175 23.14 11.98 -10.86
N LEU A 176 24.40 11.65 -11.16
CA LEU A 176 25.03 11.81 -12.48
C LEU A 176 24.20 11.10 -13.57
N ALA A 177 24.04 11.78 -14.72
CA ALA A 177 23.50 11.37 -16.02
C ALA A 177 22.50 10.18 -16.09
N ASP A 178 22.90 8.97 -15.69
CA ASP A 178 22.12 7.73 -15.74
C ASP A 178 20.89 7.72 -14.81
N GLY A 179 20.95 8.40 -13.66
CA GLY A 179 19.80 8.52 -12.76
C GLY A 179 18.64 9.32 -13.37
N THR A 180 18.95 10.24 -14.28
CA THR A 180 17.95 11.14 -14.90
C THR A 180 17.15 10.46 -16.00
N SER A 181 17.77 9.54 -16.76
CA SER A 181 17.11 8.79 -17.82
C SER A 181 16.12 7.77 -17.26
N ASN A 182 16.49 7.05 -16.20
CA ASN A 182 15.62 6.08 -15.54
C ASN A 182 14.42 6.74 -14.86
N VAL A 183 14.61 7.91 -14.22
CA VAL A 183 13.51 8.71 -13.67
C VAL A 183 12.55 9.16 -14.78
N ARG A 184 13.08 9.71 -15.87
CA ARG A 184 12.26 10.16 -17.01
C ARG A 184 11.48 9.01 -17.64
N GLN A 185 12.13 7.86 -17.82
CA GLN A 185 11.49 6.65 -18.33
C GLN A 185 10.40 6.15 -17.38
N ALA A 186 10.67 6.08 -16.08
CA ALA A 186 9.67 5.68 -15.09
C ALA A 186 8.45 6.60 -15.07
N VAL A 187 8.64 7.93 -15.21
CA VAL A 187 7.52 8.87 -15.38
C VAL A 187 6.77 8.62 -16.69
N HIS A 188 7.47 8.38 -17.79
CA HIS A 188 6.85 8.01 -19.08
C HIS A 188 5.99 6.75 -18.96
N GLU A 189 6.43 5.77 -18.18
CA GLU A 189 5.68 4.52 -17.95
C GLU A 189 4.39 4.70 -17.13
N LEU A 190 4.17 5.89 -16.54
CA LEU A 190 2.93 6.26 -15.86
C LEU A 190 1.97 7.07 -16.74
N THR A 191 2.35 7.41 -17.98
CA THR A 191 1.49 8.15 -18.92
C THR A 191 0.32 7.29 -19.40
N PRO A 192 -0.87 7.87 -19.65
CA PRO A 192 -1.98 7.14 -20.25
C PRO A 192 -1.59 6.46 -21.57
N ALA A 193 -0.85 7.16 -22.43
CA ALA A 193 -0.40 6.64 -23.71
C ALA A 193 0.43 5.36 -23.57
N TYR A 194 1.42 5.33 -22.67
CA TYR A 194 2.21 4.13 -22.42
C TYR A 194 1.38 3.03 -21.75
N VAL A 195 0.61 3.37 -20.70
CA VAL A 195 -0.10 2.36 -19.92
C VAL A 195 -1.17 1.67 -20.76
N GLU A 196 -1.94 2.42 -21.55
CA GLU A 196 -3.01 1.87 -22.38
C GLU A 196 -2.48 1.26 -23.68
N GLY A 197 -1.50 1.89 -24.33
CA GLY A 197 -0.98 1.46 -25.63
C GLY A 197 0.09 0.37 -25.56
N THR A 198 0.83 0.29 -24.45
CA THR A 198 1.97 -0.64 -24.30
C THR A 198 1.80 -1.55 -23.08
N PHE A 199 1.63 -1.00 -21.88
CA PHE A 199 1.66 -1.81 -20.66
C PHE A 199 0.50 -2.81 -20.59
N ASN A 200 -0.75 -2.34 -20.67
CA ASN A 200 -1.95 -3.16 -20.48
C ASN A 200 -2.06 -4.32 -21.50
N PRO A 201 -1.86 -4.12 -22.81
CA PRO A 201 -1.87 -5.21 -23.79
C PRO A 201 -0.81 -6.30 -23.49
N ASN A 202 0.29 -5.89 -22.85
CA ASN A 202 1.43 -6.75 -22.56
C ASN A 202 1.43 -7.32 -21.13
N THR A 203 0.45 -6.98 -20.29
CA THR A 203 0.34 -7.44 -18.89
C THR A 203 -1.10 -7.83 -18.57
N PRO A 204 -1.65 -8.84 -19.27
CA PRO A 204 -2.98 -9.35 -19.00
C PRO A 204 -3.03 -10.01 -17.63
N ASP A 205 -4.19 -9.97 -16.99
CA ASP A 205 -4.43 -10.66 -15.72
C ASP A 205 -4.27 -12.19 -15.91
N HIS A 206 -3.51 -12.82 -15.03
CA HIS A 206 -3.38 -14.29 -15.01
C HIS A 206 -4.59 -14.94 -14.30
N PRO A 207 -5.23 -15.97 -14.87
CA PRO A 207 -6.48 -16.57 -14.32
C PRO A 207 -6.33 -17.16 -12.91
N ASP A 208 -5.14 -17.63 -12.55
CA ASP A 208 -4.86 -18.20 -11.22
C ASP A 208 -4.73 -17.15 -10.11
N VAL A 209 -4.72 -15.85 -10.46
CA VAL A 209 -4.53 -14.76 -9.51
C VAL A 209 -5.82 -13.96 -9.40
N ARG A 210 -6.25 -13.66 -8.18
CA ARG A 210 -7.40 -12.78 -7.93
C ARG A 210 -6.97 -11.32 -7.96
N TYR A 211 -7.69 -10.48 -8.70
CA TYR A 211 -7.42 -9.04 -8.80
C TYR A 211 -8.56 -8.23 -8.19
N ALA A 212 -8.21 -7.31 -7.30
CA ALA A 212 -9.11 -6.34 -6.71
C ALA A 212 -8.45 -4.96 -6.67
N SER A 213 -9.26 -3.91 -6.59
CA SER A 213 -8.74 -2.55 -6.53
C SER A 213 -9.59 -1.61 -5.69
N TYR A 214 -8.93 -0.59 -5.15
CA TYR A 214 -9.53 0.58 -4.54
C TYR A 214 -9.00 1.84 -5.23
N GLY A 215 -9.88 2.82 -5.43
CA GLY A 215 -9.49 4.18 -5.81
C GLY A 215 -9.39 5.08 -4.59
N GLY A 216 -8.91 6.30 -4.78
CA GLY A 216 -9.00 7.35 -3.77
C GLY A 216 -9.58 8.63 -4.33
N GLN A 217 -10.21 9.43 -3.49
CA GLN A 217 -10.74 10.73 -3.86
C GLN A 217 -10.56 11.76 -2.75
N ALA A 218 -10.15 12.96 -3.15
CA ALA A 218 -10.06 14.12 -2.28
C ALA A 218 -10.04 15.41 -3.11
N GLY A 219 -10.33 16.54 -2.47
CA GLY A 219 -10.22 17.86 -3.08
C GLY A 219 -11.38 18.14 -4.03
N LYS A 220 -11.08 18.70 -5.21
CA LYS A 220 -12.07 19.23 -6.13
C LYS A 220 -13.07 18.14 -6.56
N GLY A 221 -14.37 18.45 -6.40
CA GLY A 221 -15.45 17.51 -6.70
C GLY A 221 -15.80 16.53 -5.58
N THR A 222 -15.23 16.69 -4.38
CA THR A 222 -15.51 15.86 -3.21
C THR A 222 -15.72 16.73 -1.95
N SER A 223 -16.29 16.15 -0.90
CA SER A 223 -16.31 16.76 0.44
C SER A 223 -15.02 16.50 1.23
N THR A 224 -14.14 15.64 0.73
CA THR A 224 -12.93 15.20 1.42
C THR A 224 -11.81 16.21 1.22
N PRO A 225 -11.22 16.76 2.30
CA PRO A 225 -10.13 17.73 2.15
C PRO A 225 -8.91 17.10 1.50
N ILE A 226 -8.18 17.88 0.69
CA ILE A 226 -6.92 17.44 0.10
C ILE A 226 -5.75 18.17 0.75
N ASN A 227 -4.62 17.48 0.93
CA ASN A 227 -3.36 18.12 1.29
C ASN A 227 -3.06 19.32 0.35
N PRO A 228 -2.76 20.53 0.89
CA PRO A 228 -2.44 21.71 0.10
C PRO A 228 -1.36 21.48 -0.96
N PHE A 229 -0.35 20.65 -0.69
CA PHE A 229 0.71 20.30 -1.65
C PHE A 229 0.19 19.58 -2.89
N LEU A 230 -0.88 18.79 -2.76
CA LEU A 230 -1.49 18.04 -3.87
C LEU A 230 -2.56 18.86 -4.61
N LYS A 231 -2.99 19.99 -4.06
CA LYS A 231 -4.12 20.77 -4.59
C LYS A 231 -3.91 21.23 -6.04
N PRO A 232 -2.74 21.73 -6.47
CA PRO A 232 -2.53 22.12 -7.87
C PRO A 232 -2.70 20.95 -8.84
N LEU A 233 -2.10 19.79 -8.51
CA LEU A 233 -2.19 18.57 -9.30
C LEU A 233 -3.61 18.01 -9.34
N ASN A 234 -4.31 18.02 -8.20
CA ASN A 234 -5.70 17.60 -8.09
C ASN A 234 -6.64 18.42 -8.96
N VAL A 235 -6.51 19.75 -8.96
CA VAL A 235 -7.33 20.63 -9.79
C VAL A 235 -7.04 20.40 -11.27
N LEU A 236 -5.76 20.24 -11.64
CA LEU A 236 -5.35 19.93 -13.01
C LEU A 236 -5.94 18.59 -13.49
N LEU A 237 -5.77 17.53 -12.69
CA LEU A 237 -6.36 16.23 -12.96
C LEU A 237 -7.88 16.28 -13.03
N TYR A 238 -8.53 17.04 -12.14
CA TYR A 238 -9.98 17.16 -12.14
C TYR A 238 -10.51 17.65 -13.48
N HIS A 239 -9.85 18.64 -14.08
CA HIS A 239 -10.24 19.15 -15.39
C HIS A 239 -9.95 18.21 -16.56
N ARG A 240 -9.05 17.23 -16.40
CA ARG A 240 -8.66 16.30 -17.48
C ARG A 240 -9.28 14.92 -17.38
N GLN A 241 -9.39 14.39 -16.16
CA GLN A 241 -9.72 12.99 -15.88
C GLN A 241 -10.74 12.83 -14.72
N GLY A 242 -11.27 13.95 -14.19
CA GLY A 242 -12.31 13.95 -13.17
C GLY A 242 -11.80 13.71 -11.73
N ILE A 243 -12.69 13.18 -10.89
CA ILE A 243 -12.41 12.96 -9.46
C ILE A 243 -11.14 12.11 -9.28
N ASN A 244 -10.25 12.54 -8.39
CA ASN A 244 -8.92 11.98 -8.20
C ASN A 244 -8.43 12.19 -6.77
N ASP A 245 -7.30 11.57 -6.43
CA ASP A 245 -6.67 11.66 -5.11
C ASP A 245 -5.46 12.63 -5.05
N GLY A 246 -5.23 13.41 -6.10
CA GLY A 246 -4.08 14.29 -6.27
C GLY A 246 -3.03 13.77 -7.25
N TYR A 247 -2.95 12.46 -7.48
CA TYR A 247 -2.04 11.88 -8.48
C TYR A 247 -2.74 10.94 -9.46
N VAL A 248 -3.77 10.23 -9.03
CA VAL A 248 -4.42 9.18 -9.80
C VAL A 248 -5.93 9.43 -9.85
N PRO A 249 -6.52 9.50 -11.06
CA PRO A 249 -7.97 9.54 -11.21
C PRO A 249 -8.64 8.27 -10.72
N VAL A 250 -9.83 8.39 -10.13
CA VAL A 250 -10.62 7.22 -9.66
C VAL A 250 -10.86 6.23 -10.81
N SER A 251 -11.17 6.72 -12.01
CA SER A 251 -11.38 5.89 -13.20
C SER A 251 -10.11 5.13 -13.63
N SER A 252 -8.94 5.71 -13.44
CA SER A 252 -7.65 5.05 -13.71
C SER A 252 -7.35 3.96 -12.68
N ALA A 253 -7.80 4.13 -11.43
CA ALA A 253 -7.59 3.18 -10.35
C ALA A 253 -8.42 1.88 -10.42
N GLN A 254 -9.50 1.87 -11.20
CA GLN A 254 -10.41 0.72 -11.30
C GLN A 254 -9.78 -0.45 -12.10
N TRP A 255 -9.55 -1.58 -11.45
CA TRP A 255 -9.02 -2.81 -12.07
C TRP A 255 -9.50 -4.08 -11.38
N GLY A 256 -9.71 -5.17 -12.14
CA GLY A 256 -10.30 -6.40 -11.61
C GLY A 256 -11.63 -6.12 -10.88
N THR A 257 -11.81 -6.73 -9.71
CA THR A 257 -12.97 -6.44 -8.85
C THR A 257 -12.78 -5.12 -8.12
N TYR A 258 -13.47 -4.07 -8.55
CA TYR A 258 -13.43 -2.77 -7.88
C TYR A 258 -14.21 -2.82 -6.55
N ARG A 259 -13.52 -2.54 -5.44
CA ARG A 259 -14.07 -2.66 -4.08
C ARG A 259 -14.56 -1.34 -3.49
N GLY A 260 -14.16 -0.22 -4.06
CA GLY A 260 -14.67 1.11 -3.68
C GLY A 260 -13.64 2.23 -3.81
N THR A 261 -14.10 3.43 -3.47
CA THR A 261 -13.29 4.65 -3.46
C THR A 261 -13.06 5.09 -2.02
N LEU A 262 -11.80 5.31 -1.66
CA LEU A 262 -11.39 5.80 -0.35
C LEU A 262 -11.54 7.31 -0.28
N GLU A 263 -12.11 7.82 0.81
CA GLU A 263 -12.16 9.26 1.13
C GLU A 263 -10.79 9.72 1.67
N ALA A 264 -9.78 9.66 0.81
CA ALA A 264 -8.40 10.00 1.13
C ALA A 264 -7.63 10.44 -0.12
N ASP A 265 -6.82 11.49 0.05
CA ASP A 265 -5.78 11.84 -0.91
C ASP A 265 -4.68 10.76 -0.97
N HIS A 266 -3.86 10.82 -2.02
CA HIS A 266 -2.90 9.76 -2.35
C HIS A 266 -1.92 9.42 -1.22
N LEU A 267 -1.57 10.42 -0.39
CA LEU A 267 -0.64 10.26 0.73
C LEU A 267 -1.34 9.71 1.97
N ARG A 268 -2.56 10.17 2.26
CA ARG A 268 -3.33 9.70 3.42
C ARG A 268 -3.72 8.24 3.32
N GLN A 269 -3.91 7.71 2.11
CA GLN A 269 -4.20 6.29 1.87
C GLN A 269 -3.17 5.34 2.50
N ILE A 270 -1.92 5.80 2.65
CA ILE A 270 -0.79 5.04 3.22
C ILE A 270 -0.33 5.60 4.57
N GLY A 271 -1.20 6.34 5.26
CA GLY A 271 -0.95 6.83 6.63
C GLY A 271 -0.10 8.08 6.72
N ILE A 272 0.23 8.74 5.59
CA ILE A 272 0.97 10.00 5.61
C ILE A 272 -0.02 11.14 5.79
N GLN A 273 -0.12 11.62 7.02
CA GLN A 273 -0.92 12.79 7.37
C GLN A 273 -0.05 14.03 7.36
N MET A 274 -0.29 14.93 6.40
CA MET A 274 0.30 16.27 6.38
C MET A 274 -0.84 17.30 6.38
N GLY A 275 -0.74 18.27 7.29
CA GLY A 275 -1.74 19.31 7.51
C GLY A 275 -3.00 18.84 8.27
N SER A 276 -3.87 19.80 8.61
CA SER A 276 -5.14 19.57 9.28
C SER A 276 -6.27 19.33 8.28
N GLY A 277 -7.12 18.31 8.50
CA GLY A 277 -8.45 18.25 7.87
C GLY A 277 -8.92 16.90 7.32
N GLY A 278 -8.08 15.88 7.19
CA GLY A 278 -8.52 14.54 6.77
C GLY A 278 -8.44 13.51 7.90
N SER A 279 -9.52 12.77 8.15
CA SER A 279 -9.62 11.77 9.22
C SER A 279 -9.47 10.31 8.74
N PHE A 280 -8.83 10.08 7.60
CA PHE A 280 -8.68 8.72 7.08
C PHE A 280 -7.75 7.88 7.96
N ASP A 281 -8.29 6.77 8.48
CA ASP A 281 -7.55 5.79 9.26
C ASP A 281 -7.02 4.69 8.33
N ALA A 282 -5.78 4.87 7.89
CA ALA A 282 -5.11 3.89 7.04
C ALA A 282 -4.93 2.53 7.75
N GLY A 283 -4.65 2.53 9.06
CA GLY A 283 -4.50 1.28 9.82
C GLY A 283 -5.78 0.45 9.79
N ALA A 284 -6.91 1.09 10.12
CA ALA A 284 -8.22 0.45 10.07
C ALA A 284 -8.58 -0.03 8.65
N PHE A 285 -8.26 0.75 7.62
CA PHE A 285 -8.47 0.35 6.23
C PHE A 285 -7.67 -0.90 5.87
N PHE A 286 -6.36 -0.93 6.12
CA PHE A 286 -5.53 -2.09 5.82
C PHE A 286 -5.94 -3.32 6.63
N ALA A 287 -6.32 -3.16 7.90
CA ALA A 287 -6.86 -4.25 8.70
C ALA A 287 -8.17 -4.79 8.11
N SER A 288 -9.07 -3.93 7.65
CA SER A 288 -10.31 -4.34 6.98
C SER A 288 -10.04 -5.06 5.65
N LEU A 289 -9.10 -4.55 4.85
CA LEU A 289 -8.68 -5.18 3.60
C LEU A 289 -8.18 -6.61 3.85
N VAL A 290 -7.31 -6.80 4.84
CA VAL A 290 -6.76 -8.12 5.17
C VAL A 290 -7.83 -9.06 5.73
N ARG A 291 -8.84 -8.55 6.46
CA ARG A 291 -10.01 -9.36 6.86
C ARG A 291 -10.81 -9.85 5.65
N HIS A 292 -10.97 -9.03 4.61
CA HIS A 292 -11.63 -9.46 3.38
C HIS A 292 -10.83 -10.58 2.69
N LEU A 293 -9.51 -10.47 2.63
CA LEU A 293 -8.66 -11.53 2.09
C LEU A 293 -8.82 -12.85 2.88
N ALA A 294 -8.89 -12.77 4.21
CA ALA A 294 -9.09 -13.95 5.06
C ALA A 294 -10.48 -14.59 4.83
N ALA A 295 -11.53 -13.77 4.66
CA ALA A 295 -12.89 -14.24 4.38
C ALA A 295 -13.02 -14.93 3.01
N GLU A 296 -12.20 -14.53 2.02
CA GLU A 296 -12.16 -15.13 0.68
C GLU A 296 -11.35 -16.43 0.61
N GLY A 297 -11.03 -17.04 1.75
CA GLY A 297 -10.28 -18.29 1.81
C GLY A 297 -8.77 -18.11 1.59
N GLY A 298 -8.21 -16.94 1.94
CA GLY A 298 -6.76 -16.71 2.03
C GLY A 298 -6.11 -17.32 3.27
#